data_AF-A0A257M4Y1-F1
#
_entry.id   AF-A0A257M4Y1-F1
#
_cell.length_a   1.000
_cell.length_b   1.000
_cell.length_c   1.000
_cell.angle_alpha   90.00
_cell.angle_beta   90.00
_cell.angle_gamma   90.00
#
_symmetry.space_group_name_H-M   'P 1'
#
loop_
_entity.id
_entity.type
_entity.pdbx_description
1 polymer ?
#
loop_
_entity_poly.entity_id
_entity_poly.type
_entity_poly.pdbx_seq_one_letter_code
_entity_poly.pdbx_strand_id
1 'polypeptide(L)'
;MKGRVKRITGTLGVIFLLLVAALYLFMANEGYPTLAGVRNIFNRDGQIRIELPSGYSVTDVHFDGDGPCSTSITGNVATIRVGYTRATIDLGFATEGRKGHVLFGDVPKLNNWNRILFRAVAERNGQLSFHIDENGVSRDPGSYAINQATDQAAAGNGGQAR
;
A
#
# COMPACT_ATOMS: atom_id res chain seq x y z
N MET A 1 58.39 23.52 5.68
CA MET A 1 57.36 22.92 4.80
C MET A 1 56.07 22.65 5.61
N LYS A 2 55.18 23.64 5.79
CA LYS A 2 53.93 23.50 6.60
C LYS A 2 52.71 24.19 5.95
N GLY A 3 52.62 24.17 4.62
CA GLY A 3 51.57 24.90 3.88
C GLY A 3 50.63 24.07 3.01
N ARG A 4 50.87 22.75 2.83
CA ARG A 4 50.20 21.96 1.78
C ARG A 4 49.03 21.09 2.26
N VAL A 5 48.88 20.87 3.58
CA VAL A 5 47.88 19.94 4.14
C VAL A 5 46.49 20.57 4.27
N LYS A 6 46.38 21.89 4.47
CA LYS A 6 45.09 22.58 4.66
C LYS A 6 44.20 22.67 3.41
N ARG A 7 44.75 22.51 2.20
CA ARG A 7 43.98 22.65 0.95
C ARG A 7 43.23 21.36 0.56
N ILE A 8 43.78 20.19 0.88
CA ILE A 8 43.20 18.90 0.48
C ILE A 8 41.92 18.59 1.27
N THR A 9 41.86 18.99 2.54
CA THR A 9 40.69 18.78 3.40
C THR A 9 39.47 19.59 2.95
N GLY A 10 39.69 20.81 2.45
CA GLY A 10 38.63 21.66 1.91
C GLY A 10 38.03 21.09 0.61
N THR A 11 38.87 20.56 -0.27
CA THR A 11 38.41 19.97 -1.55
C THR A 11 37.61 18.67 -1.33
N LEU A 12 38.05 17.81 -0.40
CA LEU A 12 37.29 16.60 -0.05
C LEU A 12 35.93 16.91 0.59
N GLY A 13 35.85 17.95 1.42
CA GLY A 13 34.58 18.40 2.00
C GLY A 13 33.59 18.90 0.94
N VAL A 14 34.07 19.64 -0.05
CA VAL A 14 33.24 20.12 -1.18
C VAL A 14 32.80 18.96 -2.08
N ILE A 15 33.68 18.00 -2.36
CA ILE A 15 33.33 16.79 -3.14
C ILE A 15 32.28 15.96 -2.39
N PHE A 16 32.42 15.79 -1.07
CA PHE A 16 31.43 15.10 -0.25
C PHE A 16 30.08 15.80 -0.26
N LEU A 17 30.06 17.13 -0.11
CA LEU A 17 28.83 17.93 -0.21
C LEU A 17 28.19 17.85 -1.60
N LEU A 18 29.00 17.87 -2.67
CA LEU A 18 28.51 17.70 -4.03
C LEU A 18 27.99 16.30 -4.29
N LEU A 19 28.60 15.26 -3.72
CA LEU A 19 28.08 13.90 -3.78
C LEU A 19 26.76 13.77 -3.03
N VAL A 20 26.65 14.34 -1.83
CA VAL A 20 25.39 14.38 -1.07
C VAL A 20 24.32 15.16 -1.82
N ALA A 21 24.66 16.31 -2.42
CA ALA A 21 23.73 17.11 -3.20
C ALA A 21 23.35 16.45 -4.53
N ALA A 22 24.28 15.80 -5.23
CA ALA A 22 24.00 15.05 -6.45
C ALA A 22 23.14 13.83 -6.14
N LEU A 23 23.43 13.09 -5.07
CA LEU A 23 22.54 12.05 -4.56
C LEU A 23 21.16 12.65 -4.28
N TYR A 24 21.06 13.78 -3.58
CA TYR A 24 19.77 14.41 -3.30
C TYR A 24 18.99 14.86 -4.55
N LEU A 25 19.69 15.45 -5.54
CA LEU A 25 19.09 15.99 -6.77
C LEU A 25 18.72 14.90 -7.78
N PHE A 26 19.57 13.89 -7.98
CA PHE A 26 19.27 12.76 -8.88
C PHE A 26 18.29 11.78 -8.23
N MET A 27 18.32 11.60 -6.90
CA MET A 27 17.39 10.70 -6.19
C MET A 27 16.00 11.29 -5.95
N ALA A 28 15.81 12.61 -6.09
CA ALA A 28 14.48 13.23 -6.04
C ALA A 28 13.57 12.80 -7.20
N ASN A 29 14.15 12.50 -8.37
CA ASN A 29 13.40 12.03 -9.54
C ASN A 29 12.99 10.55 -9.45
N GLU A 30 13.61 9.77 -8.56
CA GLU A 30 13.30 8.34 -8.38
C GLU A 30 12.34 8.07 -7.21
N GLY A 31 11.88 9.11 -6.51
CA GLY A 31 10.90 8.98 -5.43
C GLY A 31 11.49 8.30 -4.19
N TYR A 32 12.56 8.85 -3.62
CA TYR A 32 13.09 8.35 -2.34
C TYR A 32 12.01 8.40 -1.24
N PRO A 33 12.07 7.45 -0.28
CA PRO A 33 11.05 7.32 0.73
C PRO A 33 10.99 8.61 1.53
N THR A 34 9.78 9.10 1.77
CA THR A 34 9.53 10.16 2.75
C THR A 34 10.22 9.82 4.08
N LEU A 35 10.38 10.78 4.99
CA LEU A 35 10.90 10.49 6.35
C LEU A 35 10.12 9.35 7.04
N ALA A 36 8.85 9.18 6.69
CA ALA A 36 8.03 8.02 7.04
C ALA A 36 8.50 6.72 6.35
N GLY A 37 8.79 6.75 5.06
CA GLY A 37 9.38 5.64 4.32
C GLY A 37 10.77 5.21 4.82
N VAL A 38 11.65 6.15 5.20
CA VAL A 38 12.95 5.82 5.82
C VAL A 38 12.77 5.14 7.18
N ARG A 39 11.88 5.66 8.04
CA ARG A 39 11.51 4.99 9.30
C ARG A 39 10.94 3.59 9.07
N ASN A 40 10.16 3.40 8.00
CA ASN A 40 9.59 2.10 7.65
C ASN A 40 10.67 1.09 7.21
N ILE A 41 11.70 1.52 6.47
CA ILE A 41 12.84 0.67 6.10
C ILE A 41 13.53 0.10 7.35
N PHE A 42 13.70 0.92 8.39
CA PHE A 42 14.33 0.47 9.64
C PHE A 42 13.43 -0.45 10.47
N ASN A 43 12.12 -0.27 10.45
CA ASN A 43 11.20 -1.09 11.24
C ASN A 43 10.94 -2.49 10.64
N ARG A 44 11.37 -2.76 9.40
CA ARG A 44 11.24 -4.05 8.68
C ARG A 44 9.87 -4.72 8.77
N ASP A 45 8.83 -3.95 9.02
CA ASP A 45 7.47 -4.43 9.28
C ASP A 45 6.60 -4.15 8.04
N GLY A 46 7.08 -4.67 6.90
CA GLY A 46 6.43 -4.51 5.62
C GLY A 46 5.10 -5.27 5.60
N GLN A 47 4.05 -4.59 5.16
CA GLN A 47 2.69 -5.13 5.15
C GLN A 47 1.91 -4.56 3.98
N ILE A 48 0.93 -5.32 3.52
CA ILE A 48 -0.14 -4.81 2.67
C ILE A 48 -1.30 -4.50 3.60
N ARG A 49 -1.79 -3.27 3.56
CA ARG A 49 -2.91 -2.80 4.37
C ARG A 49 -4.02 -2.33 3.45
N ILE A 50 -5.24 -2.76 3.72
CA ILE A 50 -6.42 -2.34 2.98
C ILE A 50 -7.39 -1.72 3.98
N GLU A 51 -7.74 -0.45 3.76
CA GLU A 51 -8.64 0.33 4.61
C GLU A 51 -9.93 0.64 3.83
N LEU A 52 -11.05 0.14 4.32
CA LEU A 52 -12.38 0.46 3.79
C LEU A 52 -12.93 1.75 4.45
N PRO A 53 -13.93 2.42 3.84
CA PRO A 53 -14.53 3.63 4.41
C PRO A 53 -15.26 3.33 5.72
N SER A 54 -15.59 4.36 6.49
CA SER A 54 -16.52 4.22 7.62
C SER A 54 -17.86 3.66 7.16
N GLY A 55 -18.44 2.72 7.91
CA GLY A 55 -19.68 2.03 7.53
C GLY A 55 -19.46 0.74 6.72
N TYR A 56 -18.20 0.41 6.41
CA TYR A 56 -17.81 -0.89 5.90
C TYR A 56 -17.10 -1.70 6.98
N SER A 57 -17.23 -3.01 6.89
CA SER A 57 -16.50 -3.99 7.69
C SER A 57 -15.84 -4.99 6.77
N VAL A 58 -14.59 -5.33 7.04
CA VAL A 58 -13.93 -6.45 6.37
C VAL A 58 -14.46 -7.73 7.00
N THR A 59 -14.96 -8.64 6.18
CA THR A 59 -15.51 -9.92 6.65
C THR A 59 -14.56 -11.07 6.41
N ASP A 60 -13.77 -11.01 5.33
CA ASP A 60 -12.79 -12.03 5.00
C ASP A 60 -11.63 -11.43 4.21
N VAL A 61 -10.48 -12.10 4.26
CA VAL A 61 -9.32 -11.78 3.43
C VAL A 61 -8.62 -13.07 2.99
N HIS A 62 -8.66 -13.33 1.70
CA HIS A 62 -7.93 -14.43 1.09
C HIS A 62 -6.68 -13.88 0.39
N PHE A 63 -5.55 -14.51 0.66
CA PHE A 63 -4.27 -14.17 0.08
C PHE A 63 -3.79 -15.36 -0.74
N ASP A 64 -3.64 -15.15 -2.05
CA ASP A 64 -3.11 -16.12 -3.00
C ASP A 64 -1.78 -15.60 -3.55
N GLY A 65 -0.69 -16.04 -2.94
CA GLY A 65 0.66 -15.67 -3.35
C GLY A 65 1.69 -16.63 -2.77
N ASP A 66 2.88 -16.60 -3.35
CA ASP A 66 3.96 -17.47 -2.91
C ASP A 66 4.51 -17.03 -1.55
N GLY A 67 4.64 -18.01 -0.64
CA GLY A 67 5.34 -17.84 0.63
C GLY A 67 4.42 -17.72 1.86
N PRO A 68 5.01 -17.81 3.06
CA PRO A 68 4.26 -17.69 4.30
C PRO A 68 3.73 -16.26 4.46
N CYS A 69 2.44 -16.15 4.77
CA CYS A 69 1.80 -14.89 5.12
C CYS A 69 1.05 -15.02 6.45
N SER A 70 0.81 -13.88 7.09
CA SER A 70 -0.16 -13.80 8.19
C SER A 70 -1.16 -12.70 7.87
N THR A 71 -2.45 -13.03 7.94
CA THR A 71 -3.54 -12.09 7.73
C THR A 71 -4.19 -11.72 9.06
N SER A 72 -4.71 -10.51 9.14
CA SER A 72 -5.45 -10.02 10.30
C SER A 72 -6.51 -9.02 9.86
N ILE A 73 -7.66 -9.07 10.51
CA ILE A 73 -8.81 -8.21 10.24
C ILE A 73 -9.12 -7.43 11.52
N THR A 74 -9.32 -6.12 11.39
CA THR A 74 -9.72 -5.25 12.50
C THR A 74 -10.72 -4.23 11.99
N GLY A 75 -12.01 -4.54 12.15
CA GLY A 75 -13.11 -3.68 11.71
C GLY A 75 -13.09 -3.48 10.19
N ASN A 76 -12.81 -2.25 9.75
CA ASN A 76 -12.72 -1.86 8.33
C ASN A 76 -11.32 -2.03 7.73
N VAL A 77 -10.38 -2.65 8.45
CA VAL A 77 -8.98 -2.77 8.04
C VAL A 77 -8.59 -4.24 7.90
N ALA A 78 -8.03 -4.60 6.75
CA ALA A 78 -7.28 -5.84 6.56
C ALA A 78 -5.78 -5.55 6.54
N THR A 79 -4.99 -6.37 7.23
CA THR A 79 -3.53 -6.31 7.21
C THR A 79 -2.96 -7.68 6.88
N ILE A 80 -2.12 -7.72 5.85
CA ILE A 80 -1.41 -8.91 5.38
C ILE A 80 0.08 -8.64 5.56
N ARG A 81 0.72 -9.43 6.42
CA ARG A 81 2.18 -9.40 6.59
C ARG A 81 2.75 -10.52 5.73
N VAL A 82 3.55 -10.11 4.74
CA VAL A 82 4.19 -11.02 3.80
C VAL A 82 5.51 -10.42 3.35
N GLY A 83 6.45 -11.32 3.05
CA GLY A 83 7.78 -10.97 2.57
C GLY A 83 7.80 -10.55 1.09
N TYR A 84 8.70 -11.14 0.32
CA TYR A 84 8.76 -10.95 -1.13
C TYR A 84 7.73 -11.84 -1.81
N THR A 85 6.79 -11.26 -2.57
CA THR A 85 5.77 -12.03 -3.28
C THR A 85 5.08 -11.18 -4.36
N ARG A 86 4.44 -11.84 -5.33
CA ARG A 86 3.38 -11.27 -6.17
C ARG A 86 2.14 -12.07 -5.86
N ALA A 87 1.05 -11.39 -5.54
CA ALA A 87 -0.13 -12.05 -5.01
C ALA A 87 -1.42 -11.46 -5.55
N THR A 88 -2.46 -12.29 -5.54
CA THR A 88 -3.84 -11.87 -5.65
C THR A 88 -4.44 -11.83 -4.25
N ILE A 89 -5.18 -10.76 -3.94
CA ILE A 89 -5.85 -10.58 -2.65
C ILE A 89 -7.34 -10.45 -2.92
N ASP A 90 -8.15 -11.34 -2.36
CA ASP A 90 -9.60 -11.20 -2.35
C ASP A 90 -10.03 -10.71 -0.96
N LEU A 91 -10.65 -9.52 -0.93
CA LEU A 91 -11.16 -8.89 0.27
C LEU A 91 -12.69 -8.93 0.28
N GLY A 92 -13.24 -9.75 1.16
CA GLY A 92 -14.68 -9.73 1.46
C GLY A 92 -15.03 -8.54 2.37
N PHE A 93 -16.12 -7.86 2.05
CA PHE A 93 -16.64 -6.76 2.86
C PHE A 93 -18.16 -6.81 3.02
N ALA A 94 -18.63 -6.16 4.09
CA ALA A 94 -20.04 -5.89 4.33
C ALA A 94 -20.26 -4.42 4.70
N THR A 95 -21.37 -3.86 4.24
CA THR A 95 -21.89 -2.54 4.60
C THR A 95 -23.40 -2.64 4.88
N GLU A 96 -24.07 -1.53 5.22
CA GLU A 96 -25.50 -1.51 5.54
C GLU A 96 -26.35 -2.07 4.38
N GLY A 97 -26.69 -3.36 4.48
CA GLY A 97 -27.53 -4.08 3.54
C GLY A 97 -26.81 -4.71 2.34
N ARG A 98 -25.48 -4.62 2.20
CA ARG A 98 -24.75 -5.21 1.06
C ARG A 98 -23.52 -5.98 1.51
N LYS A 99 -23.19 -7.03 0.76
CA LYS A 99 -21.92 -7.73 0.84
C LYS A 99 -21.25 -7.71 -0.53
N GLY A 100 -19.93 -7.77 -0.55
CA GLY A 100 -19.18 -7.78 -1.79
C GLY A 100 -17.75 -8.18 -1.56
N HIS A 101 -17.03 -8.27 -2.66
CA HIS A 101 -15.64 -8.66 -2.71
C HIS A 101 -14.86 -7.69 -3.59
N VAL A 102 -13.63 -7.38 -3.17
CA VAL A 102 -12.65 -6.63 -3.96
C VAL A 102 -11.46 -7.53 -4.21
N LEU A 103 -11.18 -7.78 -5.48
CA LEU A 103 -10.01 -8.52 -5.93
C LEU A 103 -8.90 -7.55 -6.32
N PHE A 104 -7.78 -7.60 -5.61
CA PHE A 104 -6.54 -6.92 -5.97
C PHE A 104 -5.61 -7.94 -6.64
N GLY A 105 -5.55 -7.90 -7.97
CA GLY A 105 -4.71 -8.78 -8.77
C GLY A 105 -3.28 -8.25 -8.93
N ASP A 106 -2.33 -9.19 -8.98
CA ASP A 106 -0.91 -8.97 -9.25
C ASP A 106 -0.26 -7.88 -8.37
N VAL A 107 -0.57 -7.87 -7.08
CA VAL A 107 0.00 -6.93 -6.10
C VAL A 107 1.48 -7.28 -5.88
N PRO A 108 2.44 -6.44 -6.29
CA PRO A 108 3.85 -6.76 -6.17
C PRO A 108 4.42 -6.29 -4.85
N LYS A 109 4.71 -7.22 -3.94
CA LYS A 109 5.42 -6.95 -2.69
C LYS A 109 6.91 -7.23 -2.86
N LEU A 110 7.64 -6.21 -3.30
CA LEU A 110 9.02 -6.36 -3.78
C LEU A 110 10.11 -6.46 -2.69
N ASN A 111 9.74 -6.40 -1.40
CA ASN A 111 10.63 -6.70 -0.28
C ASN A 111 9.85 -6.71 1.05
N ASN A 112 10.50 -7.20 2.11
CA ASN A 112 9.93 -7.32 3.46
C ASN A 112 9.76 -5.98 4.19
N TRP A 113 10.20 -4.86 3.60
CA TRP A 113 10.16 -3.53 4.22
C TRP A 113 9.07 -2.64 3.62
N ASN A 114 8.64 -2.98 2.40
CA ASN A 114 7.66 -2.22 1.66
C ASN A 114 6.32 -2.21 2.41
N ARG A 115 5.62 -1.08 2.44
CA ARG A 115 4.23 -1.00 2.86
C ARG A 115 3.37 -0.52 1.70
N ILE A 116 2.40 -1.34 1.34
CA ILE A 116 1.41 -0.99 0.34
C ILE A 116 0.12 -0.73 1.10
N LEU A 117 -0.43 0.47 0.98
CA LEU A 117 -1.67 0.87 1.58
C LEU A 117 -2.69 1.15 0.48
N PHE A 118 -3.76 0.37 0.46
CA PHE A 118 -4.95 0.65 -0.33
C PHE A 118 -5.98 1.31 0.59
N ARG A 119 -6.33 2.57 0.35
CA ARG A 119 -7.36 3.29 1.10
C ARG A 119 -8.55 3.58 0.20
N ALA A 120 -9.70 3.01 0.51
CA ALA A 120 -10.94 3.33 -0.18
C ALA A 120 -11.35 4.79 0.11
N VAL A 121 -11.67 5.55 -0.95
CA VAL A 121 -11.91 7.01 -0.86
C VAL A 121 -13.36 7.38 -1.12
N ALA A 122 -14.06 6.62 -1.97
CA ALA A 122 -15.46 6.87 -2.32
C ALA A 122 -16.10 5.61 -2.88
N GLU A 123 -17.41 5.46 -2.66
CA GLU A 123 -18.25 4.51 -3.38
C GLU A 123 -19.00 5.26 -4.49
N ARG A 124 -18.93 4.78 -5.73
CA ARG A 124 -19.79 5.25 -6.83
C ARG A 124 -20.39 4.04 -7.53
N ASN A 125 -21.72 3.99 -7.61
CA ASN A 125 -22.46 2.88 -8.23
C ASN A 125 -22.13 1.49 -7.66
N GLY A 126 -21.85 1.40 -6.34
CA GLY A 126 -21.49 0.13 -5.70
C GLY A 126 -20.02 -0.27 -5.83
N GLN A 127 -19.21 0.54 -6.51
CA GLN A 127 -17.77 0.30 -6.66
C GLN A 127 -16.96 1.28 -5.81
N LEU A 128 -15.99 0.75 -5.06
CA LEU A 128 -15.03 1.50 -4.27
C LEU A 128 -13.89 2.02 -5.16
N SER A 129 -13.52 3.29 -4.99
CA SER A 129 -12.28 3.84 -5.55
C SER A 129 -11.19 3.81 -4.50
N PHE A 130 -9.94 3.51 -4.89
CA PHE A 130 -8.81 3.39 -3.97
C PHE A 130 -7.74 4.44 -4.24
N HIS A 131 -7.25 5.06 -3.17
CA HIS A 131 -5.96 5.72 -3.13
C HIS A 131 -4.91 4.69 -2.74
N ILE A 132 -3.76 4.70 -3.42
CA ILE A 132 -2.71 3.71 -3.21
C ILE A 132 -1.44 4.43 -2.79
N ASP A 133 -0.91 4.07 -1.63
CA ASP A 133 0.37 4.57 -1.14
C ASP A 133 1.36 3.40 -1.01
N GLU A 134 2.52 3.54 -1.65
CA GLU A 134 3.62 2.60 -1.51
C GLU A 134 4.79 3.29 -0.82
N ASN A 135 5.15 2.84 0.38
CA ASN A 135 6.19 3.46 1.22
C ASN A 135 5.96 4.96 1.50
N GLY A 136 4.70 5.38 1.53
CA GLY A 136 4.31 6.79 1.72
C GLY A 136 4.49 7.65 0.46
N VAL A 137 4.65 7.02 -0.71
CA VAL A 137 4.59 7.67 -2.01
C VAL A 137 3.29 7.25 -2.69
N SER A 138 2.49 8.23 -3.07
CA SER A 138 1.23 7.97 -3.77
C SER A 138 1.48 7.37 -5.14
N ARG A 139 0.68 6.37 -5.51
CA ARG A 139 0.72 5.66 -6.79
C ARG A 139 -0.57 5.89 -7.56
N ASP A 140 -0.46 5.82 -8.88
CA ASP A 140 -1.63 5.88 -9.75
C ASP A 140 -2.53 4.65 -9.51
N PRO A 141 -3.85 4.82 -9.30
CA PRO A 141 -4.78 3.70 -9.09
C PRO A 141 -4.77 2.66 -10.22
N GLY A 142 -4.45 3.05 -11.46
CA GLY A 142 -4.32 2.14 -12.60
C GLY A 142 -3.09 1.23 -12.57
N SER A 143 -2.19 1.42 -11.59
CA SER A 143 -0.99 0.58 -11.42
C SER A 143 -1.30 -0.83 -10.89
N TYR A 144 -2.54 -1.08 -10.46
CA TYR A 144 -2.98 -2.34 -9.88
C TYR A 144 -4.27 -2.83 -10.55
N ALA A 145 -4.39 -4.14 -10.76
CA ALA A 145 -5.60 -4.74 -11.31
C ALA A 145 -6.66 -4.90 -10.21
N ILE A 146 -7.53 -3.91 -10.01
CA ILE A 146 -8.58 -3.94 -8.99
C ILE A 146 -9.94 -4.25 -9.64
N ASN A 147 -10.50 -5.41 -9.32
CA ASN A 147 -11.82 -5.87 -9.79
C ASN A 147 -12.79 -5.98 -8.62
N GLN A 148 -14.06 -5.66 -8.83
CA GLN A 148 -15.06 -5.63 -7.75
C GLN A 148 -16.34 -6.35 -8.14
N ALA A 149 -16.86 -7.16 -7.23
CA ALA A 149 -18.15 -7.80 -7.33
C ALA A 149 -18.97 -7.44 -6.09
N THR A 150 -20.20 -6.98 -6.28
CA THR A 150 -21.13 -6.73 -5.19
C THR A 150 -22.30 -7.67 -5.34
N ASP A 151 -22.61 -8.42 -4.29
CA ASP A 151 -23.84 -9.17 -4.24
C ASP A 151 -24.95 -8.14 -4.00
N GLN A 152 -25.78 -7.90 -5.01
CA GLN A 152 -27.00 -7.13 -4.81
C GLN A 152 -27.79 -7.83 -3.72
N ALA A 153 -28.15 -7.08 -2.67
CA ALA A 153 -29.10 -7.55 -1.68
C ALA A 153 -30.29 -8.15 -2.44
N ALA A 154 -30.59 -9.43 -2.17
CA ALA A 154 -31.81 -10.04 -2.67
C ALA A 154 -32.94 -9.09 -2.23
N ALA A 155 -33.51 -8.36 -3.19
CA ALA A 155 -34.70 -7.57 -2.95
C ALA A 155 -35.69 -8.57 -2.37
N GLY A 156 -35.97 -8.43 -1.06
CA GLY A 156 -36.88 -9.30 -0.37
C GLY A 156 -38.20 -9.20 -1.08
N ASN A 157 -38.50 -10.19 -1.94
CA ASN A 157 -39.82 -10.42 -2.46
C ASN A 157 -40.65 -11.00 -1.31
N GLY A 158 -40.81 -10.21 -0.25
CA GLY A 158 -41.86 -10.32 0.74
C GLY A 158 -43.17 -9.89 0.10
N GLY A 159 -43.54 -10.55 -1.00
CA GLY A 159 -44.89 -10.50 -1.53
C GLY A 159 -45.78 -11.30 -0.61
N GLN A 160 -46.43 -10.57 0.30
CA GLN A 160 -47.51 -11.05 1.15
C GLN A 160 -48.63 -11.74 0.34
N ALA A 161 -49.13 -12.83 0.92
CA ALA A 161 -50.53 -13.22 1.03
C ALA A 161 -51.40 -13.24 -0.25
N ARG A 162 -51.78 -14.45 -0.68
CA ARG A 162 -53.09 -15.06 -0.35
C ARG A 162 -53.07 -16.56 -0.60
#